data_AF-A0AAW5NY86-F1
#
_entry.id   AF-A0AAW5NY86-F1
#
_cell.length_a   1.000
_cell.length_b   1.000
_cell.length_c   1.000
_cell.angle_alpha   90.00
_cell.angle_beta   90.00
_cell.angle_gamma   90.00
#
_symmetry.space_group_name_H-M   'P 1'
#
loop_
_entity.id
_entity.type
_entity.pdbx_description
1 polymer ?
#
loop_
_entity_poly.entity_id
_entity_poly.type
_entity_poly.pdbx_seq_one_letter_code
_entity_poly.pdbx_strand_id
1 'polypeptide(L)'
;MMKGKDKFTSAEILELRELIAERQNASRNYQKQLRNRMRKIGFFGRDDWGIIDCTLEDLDELIDTERIKIIDKMTSTIITDKSKSKNAIINQEINKNIDSNWINRIDFEKIESLKNEGFYGFVSVKSLLNNHSQIPATRGVYMVLRTIMDEPIFLEKGSSGYFKGTDPNVAIKILQEKWVYNTPVVYIGKAGGKKNKTTLRSRILQYLKFGQGKPVGHKGGRYIWQLNDSEELLFCWKPLPTDEPEDVESMLISEFKHQYAGKRPFANLNK
;
A
#
# COMPACT_ATOMS: atom_id res chain seq x y z
N MET A 1 14.76 37.45 -5.87
CA MET A 1 14.11 36.93 -4.65
C MET A 1 13.71 35.50 -4.96
N MET A 2 14.07 34.54 -4.11
CA MET A 2 13.68 33.14 -4.34
C MET A 2 12.16 33.01 -4.29
N LYS A 3 11.59 32.18 -5.16
CA LYS A 3 10.17 31.80 -5.14
C LYS A 3 9.90 30.76 -4.07
N GLY A 4 10.85 29.86 -3.86
CA GLY A 4 10.80 28.80 -2.87
C GLY A 4 11.53 29.15 -1.59
N LYS A 5 12.20 28.15 -1.03
CA LYS A 5 13.03 28.27 0.17
C LYS A 5 14.38 27.59 -0.03
N ASP A 6 15.37 27.97 0.77
CA ASP A 6 16.73 27.42 0.83
C ASP A 6 16.96 26.53 2.07
N LYS A 7 15.98 26.49 2.98
CA LYS A 7 16.00 25.72 4.23
C LYS A 7 14.93 24.64 4.19
N PHE A 8 15.35 23.40 4.29
CA PHE A 8 14.48 22.23 4.19
C PHE A 8 14.67 21.34 5.42
N THR A 9 13.62 20.61 5.80
CA THR A 9 13.78 19.50 6.75
C THR A 9 14.35 18.29 6.04
N SER A 10 14.89 17.34 6.80
CA SER A 10 15.39 16.07 6.28
C SER A 10 14.29 15.30 5.53
N ALA A 11 13.04 15.38 6.02
CA ALA A 11 11.87 14.77 5.38
C ALA A 11 11.51 15.43 4.03
N GLU A 12 11.62 16.75 3.93
CA GLU A 12 11.36 17.47 2.67
C GLU A 12 12.42 17.16 1.61
N ILE A 13 13.69 17.02 2.01
CA ILE A 13 14.76 16.57 1.11
C ILE A 13 14.49 15.16 0.58
N LEU A 14 14.00 14.27 1.44
CA LEU A 14 13.61 12.92 1.04
C LEU A 14 12.47 12.94 0.02
N GLU A 15 11.40 13.70 0.29
CA GLU A 15 10.27 13.83 -0.65
C GLU A 15 10.73 14.44 -1.99
N LEU A 16 11.67 15.39 -1.98
CA LEU A 16 12.25 15.95 -3.20
C LEU A 16 13.02 14.90 -4.01
N ARG A 17 13.81 14.03 -3.36
CA ARG A 17 14.52 12.94 -4.05
C ARG A 17 13.55 11.98 -4.74
N GLU A 18 12.50 11.56 -4.04
CA GLU A 18 11.48 10.66 -4.61
C GLU A 18 10.82 11.28 -5.84
N LEU A 19 10.39 12.53 -5.73
CA LEU A 19 9.75 13.26 -6.83
C LEU A 19 10.67 13.47 -8.03
N ILE A 20 11.96 13.72 -7.79
CA ILE A 20 12.97 13.88 -8.83
C ILE A 20 13.22 12.56 -9.56
N ALA A 21 13.41 11.47 -8.82
CA ALA A 21 13.65 10.14 -9.38
C ALA A 21 12.45 9.64 -10.20
N GLU A 22 11.23 9.80 -9.66
CA GLU A 22 9.99 9.40 -10.33
C GLU A 22 9.78 10.21 -11.63
N ARG A 23 10.17 11.48 -11.64
CA ARG A 23 10.03 12.37 -12.79
C ARG A 23 10.86 11.92 -14.00
N GLN A 24 12.02 11.29 -13.78
CA GLN A 24 12.91 10.86 -14.88
C GLN A 24 12.25 9.83 -15.81
N ASN A 25 11.38 8.98 -15.27
CA ASN A 25 10.71 7.91 -16.03
C ASN A 25 9.22 8.18 -16.30
N ALA A 26 8.73 9.36 -15.90
CA ALA A 26 7.31 9.72 -15.98
C ALA A 26 6.91 10.28 -17.35
N SER A 27 5.65 10.04 -17.76
CA SER A 27 5.05 10.70 -18.93
C SER A 27 4.95 12.22 -18.75
N ARG A 28 4.94 13.00 -19.85
CA ARG A 28 4.94 14.49 -19.81
C ARG A 28 3.85 15.09 -18.91
N ASN A 29 2.64 14.55 -18.93
CA ASN A 29 1.53 15.02 -18.10
C ASN A 29 1.76 14.72 -16.62
N TYR A 30 2.37 13.58 -16.30
CA TYR A 30 2.69 13.19 -14.93
C TYR A 30 3.87 13.97 -14.38
N GLN A 31 4.90 14.23 -15.19
CA GLN A 31 6.01 15.12 -14.82
C GLN A 31 5.54 16.53 -14.41
N LYS A 32 4.47 17.05 -15.04
CA LYS A 32 3.86 18.33 -14.63
C LYS A 32 3.29 18.25 -13.22
N GLN A 33 2.64 17.14 -12.86
CA GLN A 33 2.09 16.91 -11.52
C GLN A 33 3.21 16.78 -10.47
N LEU A 34 4.27 16.03 -10.78
CA LEU A 34 5.44 15.88 -9.91
C LEU A 34 6.14 17.23 -9.66
N ARG A 35 6.37 18.03 -10.69
CA ARG A 35 6.90 19.41 -10.52
C ARG A 35 6.00 20.28 -9.65
N ASN A 36 4.68 20.14 -9.75
CA ASN A 36 3.77 20.88 -8.89
C ASN A 36 3.88 20.44 -7.42
N ARG A 37 4.13 19.15 -7.15
CA ARG A 37 4.42 18.66 -5.79
C ARG A 37 5.74 19.21 -5.25
N MET A 38 6.81 19.19 -6.05
CA MET A 38 8.10 19.80 -5.68
C MET A 38 7.95 21.29 -5.31
N ARG A 39 7.17 22.04 -6.08
CA ARG A 39 6.87 23.45 -5.79
C ARG A 39 6.07 23.66 -4.51
N LYS A 40 5.19 22.73 -4.15
CA LYS A 40 4.44 22.80 -2.86
C LYS A 40 5.37 22.62 -1.66
N ILE A 41 6.44 21.84 -1.81
CA ILE A 41 7.51 21.70 -0.80
C ILE A 41 8.37 22.97 -0.73
N GLY A 42 8.29 23.83 -1.75
CA GLY A 42 9.07 25.07 -1.84
C GLY A 42 10.34 24.91 -2.66
N PHE A 43 10.45 23.88 -3.50
CA PHE A 43 11.60 23.69 -4.40
C PHE A 43 11.26 24.09 -5.83
N PHE A 44 11.91 25.14 -6.34
CA PHE A 44 11.77 25.61 -7.72
C PHE A 44 13.10 25.52 -8.47
N GLY A 45 13.48 24.30 -8.91
CA GLY A 45 14.73 24.02 -9.63
C GLY A 45 15.18 25.11 -10.62
N ARG A 46 14.36 25.43 -11.61
CA ARG A 46 14.71 26.45 -12.62
C ARG A 46 14.74 27.87 -12.06
N ASP A 47 13.70 28.25 -11.31
CA ASP A 47 13.50 29.66 -10.92
C ASP A 47 14.44 30.09 -9.79
N ASP A 48 14.77 29.19 -8.87
CA ASP A 48 15.61 29.46 -7.70
C ASP A 48 17.07 29.07 -7.92
N TRP A 49 17.32 28.03 -8.73
CA TRP A 49 18.64 27.40 -8.82
C TRP A 49 19.19 27.32 -10.26
N GLY A 50 18.40 27.71 -11.27
CA GLY A 50 18.80 27.66 -12.68
C GLY A 50 18.73 26.27 -13.32
N ILE A 51 18.20 25.26 -12.62
CA ILE A 51 18.25 23.86 -13.04
C ILE A 51 17.01 23.50 -13.87
N ILE A 52 17.21 23.14 -15.15
CA ILE A 52 16.12 22.88 -16.10
C ILE A 52 15.55 21.48 -15.98
N ASP A 53 16.41 20.48 -15.80
CA ASP A 53 16.04 19.06 -15.77
C ASP A 53 16.59 18.38 -14.53
N CYS A 54 16.22 18.92 -13.37
CA CYS A 54 16.74 18.53 -12.05
C CYS A 54 16.85 17.01 -11.88
N THR A 55 18.07 16.51 -11.74
CA THR A 55 18.41 15.15 -11.36
C THR A 55 18.68 15.06 -9.85
N LEU A 56 18.98 13.86 -9.37
CA LEU A 56 19.36 13.66 -7.96
C LEU A 56 20.73 14.27 -7.68
N GLU A 57 21.66 14.17 -8.64
CA GLU A 57 22.99 14.76 -8.56
C GLU A 57 22.91 16.28 -8.44
N ASP A 58 21.98 16.94 -9.16
CA ASP A 58 21.76 18.37 -9.03
C ASP A 58 21.29 18.76 -7.60
N LEU A 59 20.40 17.95 -7.00
CA LEU A 59 19.93 18.18 -5.63
C LEU A 59 21.05 17.94 -4.62
N ASP A 60 21.88 16.92 -4.84
CA ASP A 60 23.06 16.61 -4.03
C ASP A 60 24.06 17.75 -4.06
N GLU A 61 24.36 18.28 -5.24
CA GLU A 61 25.28 19.42 -5.39
C GLU A 61 24.77 20.65 -4.63
N LEU A 62 23.47 20.94 -4.65
CA LEU A 62 22.88 22.05 -3.89
C LEU A 62 23.04 21.87 -2.38
N ILE A 63 22.97 20.64 -1.86
CA ILE A 63 23.15 20.34 -0.44
C ILE A 63 24.65 20.41 -0.08
N ASP A 64 25.50 19.76 -0.88
CA ASP A 64 26.95 19.68 -0.65
C ASP A 64 27.63 21.06 -0.71
N THR A 65 27.09 21.96 -1.54
CA THR A 65 27.56 23.35 -1.64
C THR A 65 26.89 24.29 -0.64
N GLU A 66 26.10 23.77 0.31
CA GLU A 66 25.33 24.49 1.32
C GLU A 66 24.35 25.55 0.78
N ARG A 67 24.03 25.49 -0.52
CA ARG A 67 22.98 26.32 -1.14
C ARG A 67 21.60 25.92 -0.63
N ILE A 68 21.42 24.65 -0.29
CA ILE A 68 20.30 24.10 0.46
C ILE A 68 20.78 23.70 1.85
N LYS A 69 20.07 24.15 2.90
CA LYS A 69 20.40 23.88 4.31
C LYS A 69 19.35 22.97 4.95
N ILE A 70 19.81 21.91 5.58
CA ILE A 70 18.95 21.00 6.35
C ILE A 70 18.85 21.54 7.79
N ILE A 71 17.63 21.86 8.25
CA ILE A 71 17.43 22.64 9.49
C ILE A 71 17.09 21.81 10.73
N ASP A 72 16.71 20.54 10.57
CA ASP A 72 16.42 19.66 11.69
C ASP A 72 17.61 18.74 12.02
N LYS A 73 18.00 18.72 13.30
CA LYS A 73 19.09 17.88 13.80
C LYS A 73 18.67 16.42 13.81
N MET A 74 18.78 15.74 12.66
CA MET A 74 19.04 14.30 12.64
C MET A 74 20.50 13.95 12.28
N THR A 75 21.35 14.96 12.06
CA THR A 75 22.75 14.73 11.63
C THR A 75 23.66 15.88 12.08
N SER A 76 23.81 16.08 13.39
CA SER A 76 24.91 16.94 13.91
C SER A 76 25.93 16.19 14.76
N THR A 77 25.83 14.87 14.89
CA THR A 77 26.83 14.05 15.61
C THR A 77 27.73 13.25 14.66
N ILE A 78 27.56 13.37 13.33
CA ILE A 78 28.23 12.52 12.33
C ILE A 78 29.34 13.27 11.55
N ILE A 79 29.45 14.60 11.67
CA ILE A 79 30.36 15.39 10.81
C ILE A 79 31.80 15.51 11.37
N THR A 80 32.09 15.01 12.58
CA THR A 80 33.46 15.04 13.14
C THR A 80 34.04 13.64 13.32
N ASP A 81 34.39 12.96 12.23
CA ASP A 81 35.79 12.57 11.97
C ASP A 81 35.96 11.71 10.70
N LYS A 82 37.16 11.82 10.13
CA LYS A 82 37.58 11.52 8.76
C LYS A 82 37.42 10.08 8.24
N SER A 83 37.23 10.03 6.91
CA SER A 83 37.78 9.08 5.91
C SER A 83 36.93 7.89 5.41
N LYS A 84 36.31 8.14 4.24
CA LYS A 84 36.20 7.34 3.00
C LYS A 84 35.77 5.85 2.98
N SER A 85 35.55 5.15 4.10
CA SER A 85 35.19 3.72 4.05
C SER A 85 33.72 3.38 4.40
N LYS A 86 32.86 4.38 4.67
CA LYS A 86 31.52 4.13 5.26
C LYS A 86 30.30 4.37 4.36
N ASN A 87 30.46 4.70 3.08
CA ASN A 87 29.30 4.84 2.18
C ASN A 87 28.51 3.52 2.01
N ALA A 88 29.15 2.36 2.23
CA ALA A 88 28.49 1.06 2.20
C ALA A 88 27.60 0.80 3.44
N ILE A 89 27.99 1.31 4.61
CA ILE A 89 27.26 1.10 5.88
C ILE A 89 26.11 2.11 5.99
N ILE A 90 26.34 3.36 5.54
CA ILE A 90 25.33 4.42 5.45
C ILE A 90 24.15 3.98 4.56
N ASN A 91 24.41 3.37 3.40
CA ASN A 91 23.35 2.84 2.54
C ASN A 91 22.59 1.66 3.18
N GLN A 92 23.18 0.92 4.11
CA GLN A 92 22.56 -0.24 4.75
C GLN A 92 21.69 0.15 5.96
N GLU A 93 22.04 1.24 6.66
CA GLU A 93 21.23 1.79 7.77
C GLU A 93 20.19 2.82 7.31
N ILE A 94 20.47 3.62 6.26
CA ILE A 94 19.45 4.49 5.64
C ILE A 94 18.32 3.64 5.04
N ASN A 95 18.63 2.50 4.41
CA ASN A 95 17.60 1.58 3.90
C ASN A 95 16.73 0.93 5.00
N LYS A 96 17.13 0.98 6.28
CA LYS A 96 16.31 0.50 7.40
C LYS A 96 15.36 1.54 7.97
N ASN A 97 15.44 2.81 7.56
CA ASN A 97 14.67 3.92 8.16
C ASN A 97 13.80 4.72 7.18
N ILE A 98 13.60 4.25 5.94
CA ILE A 98 12.72 4.91 4.95
C ILE A 98 11.27 4.48 5.18
N ASP A 99 10.58 5.03 6.17
CA ASP A 99 9.15 4.80 6.38
C ASP A 99 8.25 5.78 5.60
N SER A 100 8.63 6.08 4.35
CA SER A 100 7.83 6.90 3.42
C SER A 100 7.27 6.13 2.23
N ASN A 101 7.75 4.91 1.96
CA ASN A 101 7.12 4.07 0.93
C ASN A 101 7.25 2.58 1.26
N TRP A 102 6.85 2.23 2.49
CA TRP A 102 6.71 0.85 2.94
C TRP A 102 5.86 0.00 1.97
N ILE A 103 4.92 0.65 1.28
CA ILE A 103 4.11 0.04 0.24
C ILE A 103 4.99 -0.53 -0.88
N ASN A 104 6.02 0.17 -1.35
CA ASN A 104 6.87 -0.28 -2.47
C ASN A 104 7.80 -1.43 -2.07
N ARG A 105 7.90 -1.75 -0.78
CA ARG A 105 8.66 -2.89 -0.26
C ARG A 105 7.77 -4.13 -0.06
N ILE A 106 6.45 -3.96 -0.13
CA ILE A 106 5.55 -5.07 0.10
C ILE A 106 5.69 -6.04 -1.08
N ASP A 107 6.12 -7.25 -0.80
CA ASP A 107 6.18 -8.35 -1.76
C ASP A 107 4.92 -9.19 -1.53
N PHE A 108 3.95 -9.04 -2.42
CA PHE A 108 2.66 -9.73 -2.29
C PHE A 108 2.75 -11.23 -2.55
N GLU A 109 3.90 -11.77 -2.98
CA GLU A 109 4.14 -13.21 -3.10
C GLU A 109 4.44 -13.83 -1.71
N LYS A 110 4.97 -13.05 -0.77
CA LYS A 110 5.48 -13.56 0.53
C LYS A 110 4.66 -13.05 1.72
N ILE A 111 4.12 -13.98 2.50
CA ILE A 111 3.38 -13.67 3.75
C ILE A 111 4.28 -12.92 4.75
N GLU A 112 5.56 -13.27 4.81
CA GLU A 112 6.58 -12.61 5.63
C GLU A 112 6.69 -11.12 5.33
N SER A 113 6.56 -10.72 4.05
CA SER A 113 6.57 -9.32 3.68
C SER A 113 5.39 -8.57 4.32
N LEU A 114 4.19 -9.14 4.29
CA LEU A 114 3.01 -8.56 4.94
C LEU A 114 3.22 -8.40 6.46
N LYS A 115 3.82 -9.41 7.11
CA LYS A 115 4.16 -9.36 8.54
C LYS A 115 5.15 -8.24 8.85
N ASN A 116 6.21 -8.13 8.06
CA ASN A 116 7.23 -7.08 8.20
C ASN A 116 6.61 -5.69 8.05
N GLU A 117 5.58 -5.57 7.21
CA GLU A 117 4.84 -4.34 7.00
C GLU A 117 3.68 -4.12 8.00
N GLY A 118 3.67 -4.86 9.11
CA GLY A 118 2.78 -4.63 10.26
C GLY A 118 1.39 -5.26 10.14
N PHE A 119 1.16 -6.15 9.18
CA PHE A 119 -0.06 -6.97 9.18
C PHE A 119 0.05 -8.09 10.22
N TYR A 120 -1.06 -8.36 10.91
CA TYR A 120 -1.18 -9.49 11.84
C TYR A 120 -2.58 -10.11 11.76
N GLY A 121 -2.87 -11.10 12.60
CA GLY A 121 -4.10 -11.90 12.54
C GLY A 121 -3.83 -13.24 11.87
N PHE A 122 -3.69 -13.26 10.54
CA PHE A 122 -3.46 -14.48 9.73
C PHE A 122 -4.30 -15.68 10.18
N VAL A 123 -5.61 -15.47 10.38
CA VAL A 123 -6.52 -16.50 10.89
C VAL A 123 -7.54 -16.88 9.82
N SER A 124 -7.79 -18.18 9.70
CA SER A 124 -8.73 -18.73 8.72
C SER A 124 -10.15 -18.26 8.95
N VAL A 125 -10.93 -18.21 7.87
CA VAL A 125 -12.37 -17.98 7.91
C VAL A 125 -13.02 -18.94 8.91
N LYS A 126 -12.72 -20.24 8.83
CA LYS A 126 -13.23 -21.26 9.75
C LYS A 126 -13.01 -20.92 11.22
N SER A 127 -11.81 -20.48 11.60
CA SER A 127 -11.51 -20.08 12.98
C SER A 127 -12.21 -18.78 13.37
N LEU A 128 -12.30 -17.81 12.47
CA LEU A 128 -12.97 -16.52 12.73
C LEU A 128 -14.49 -16.66 12.87
N LEU A 129 -15.12 -17.63 12.21
CA LEU A 129 -16.53 -17.95 12.39
C LEU A 129 -16.83 -18.45 13.81
N ASN A 130 -15.86 -19.11 14.45
CA ASN A 130 -15.97 -19.57 15.84
C ASN A 130 -15.59 -18.48 16.85
N ASN A 131 -14.49 -17.75 16.61
CA ASN A 131 -14.00 -16.71 17.51
C ASN A 131 -13.31 -15.57 16.75
N HIS A 132 -13.91 -14.38 16.86
CA HIS A 132 -13.46 -13.16 16.17
C HIS A 132 -12.98 -12.07 17.15
N SER A 133 -12.73 -12.40 18.41
CA SER A 133 -12.34 -11.43 19.45
C SER A 133 -11.00 -10.74 19.13
N GLN A 134 -10.08 -11.47 18.49
CA GLN A 134 -8.77 -10.99 18.04
C GLN A 134 -8.83 -9.87 16.98
N ILE A 135 -9.95 -9.73 16.25
CA ILE A 135 -10.06 -8.68 15.24
C ILE A 135 -10.19 -7.33 15.98
N PRO A 136 -9.31 -6.35 15.72
CA PRO A 136 -9.33 -5.09 16.45
C PRO A 136 -10.58 -4.25 16.09
N ALA A 137 -11.17 -3.62 17.10
CA ALA A 137 -12.28 -2.68 16.92
C ALA A 137 -11.77 -1.25 16.62
N THR A 138 -10.90 -1.14 15.62
CA THR A 138 -10.34 0.13 15.14
C THR A 138 -10.41 0.20 13.63
N ARG A 139 -10.13 1.36 13.05
CA ARG A 139 -10.04 1.54 11.59
C ARG A 139 -8.72 0.97 11.06
N GLY A 140 -8.68 0.65 9.76
CA GLY A 140 -7.47 0.12 9.14
C GLY A 140 -7.74 -0.60 7.82
N VAL A 141 -6.75 -1.37 7.37
CA VAL A 141 -6.82 -2.21 6.17
C VAL A 141 -6.73 -3.69 6.53
N TYR A 142 -7.23 -4.54 5.66
CA TYR A 142 -7.15 -5.99 5.79
C TYR A 142 -6.95 -6.66 4.43
N MET A 143 -6.40 -7.87 4.45
CA MET A 143 -6.26 -8.71 3.27
C MET A 143 -6.87 -10.08 3.52
N VAL A 144 -7.28 -10.73 2.43
CA VAL A 144 -7.67 -12.14 2.41
C VAL A 144 -6.63 -12.89 1.61
N LEU A 145 -6.17 -14.01 2.15
CA LEU A 145 -5.06 -14.79 1.63
C LEU A 145 -5.49 -16.22 1.36
N ARG A 146 -5.05 -16.78 0.23
CA ARG A 146 -5.09 -18.22 -0.04
C ARG A 146 -3.66 -18.74 -0.02
N THR A 147 -3.32 -19.57 0.97
CA THR A 147 -1.95 -20.09 1.13
C THR A 147 -1.69 -21.37 0.33
N ILE A 148 -2.76 -22.05 -0.09
CA ILE A 148 -2.69 -23.14 -1.06
C ILE A 148 -2.37 -22.52 -2.42
N MET A 149 -1.24 -22.91 -3.01
CA MET A 149 -0.76 -22.36 -4.27
C MET A 149 -1.13 -23.22 -5.49
N ASP A 150 -1.75 -24.37 -5.29
CA ASP A 150 -2.33 -25.19 -6.37
C ASP A 150 -3.42 -24.42 -7.12
N GLU A 151 -3.77 -24.88 -8.33
CA GLU A 151 -4.88 -24.30 -9.11
C GLU A 151 -6.17 -24.19 -8.26
N PRO A 152 -6.85 -23.03 -8.28
CA PRO A 152 -8.09 -22.86 -7.53
C PRO A 152 -9.20 -23.72 -8.14
N ILE A 153 -9.97 -24.37 -7.26
CA ILE A 153 -11.21 -25.03 -7.66
C ILE A 153 -12.35 -24.04 -7.44
N PHE A 154 -12.98 -23.63 -8.54
CA PHE A 154 -14.13 -22.73 -8.52
C PHE A 154 -15.45 -23.50 -8.47
N LEU A 155 -16.39 -22.99 -7.67
CA LEU A 155 -17.76 -23.50 -7.55
C LEU A 155 -18.72 -22.70 -8.42
N GLU A 156 -19.63 -23.39 -9.12
CA GLU A 156 -20.75 -22.73 -9.85
C GLU A 156 -21.63 -21.91 -8.90
N LYS A 157 -21.83 -22.43 -7.68
CA LYS A 157 -22.56 -21.75 -6.61
C LYS A 157 -21.69 -21.65 -5.37
N GLY A 158 -21.28 -20.44 -5.04
CA GLY A 158 -20.55 -20.11 -3.83
C GLY A 158 -21.46 -19.98 -2.61
N SER A 159 -20.83 -19.75 -1.45
CA SER A 159 -21.52 -19.66 -0.16
C SER A 159 -22.15 -18.29 0.14
N SER A 160 -21.88 -17.29 -0.70
CA SER A 160 -22.30 -15.90 -0.47
C SER A 160 -23.83 -15.69 -0.50
N GLY A 161 -24.31 -14.77 0.34
CA GLY A 161 -25.74 -14.45 0.46
C GLY A 161 -26.31 -13.55 -0.61
N TYR A 162 -27.61 -13.68 -0.86
CA TYR A 162 -28.36 -12.76 -1.71
C TYR A 162 -28.66 -11.48 -0.92
N PHE A 163 -28.10 -10.36 -1.35
CA PHE A 163 -28.39 -9.05 -0.76
C PHE A 163 -29.26 -8.25 -1.71
N LYS A 164 -30.45 -7.83 -1.25
CA LYS A 164 -31.45 -7.11 -2.07
C LYS A 164 -31.77 -7.84 -3.38
N GLY A 165 -31.96 -9.17 -3.32
CA GLY A 165 -32.31 -10.01 -4.47
C GLY A 165 -31.22 -10.17 -5.53
N THR A 166 -30.01 -9.66 -5.30
CA THR A 166 -28.90 -9.76 -6.25
C THR A 166 -28.15 -11.07 -6.05
N ASP A 167 -28.02 -11.87 -7.10
CA ASP A 167 -27.15 -13.05 -7.10
C ASP A 167 -25.67 -12.63 -7.02
N PRO A 168 -24.91 -13.13 -6.03
CA PRO A 168 -23.49 -12.83 -5.91
C PRO A 168 -22.59 -13.67 -6.84
N ASN A 169 -23.07 -14.80 -7.35
CA ASN A 169 -22.28 -15.72 -8.15
C ASN A 169 -22.02 -15.17 -9.56
N VAL A 170 -20.93 -15.61 -10.17
CA VAL A 170 -20.59 -15.38 -11.57
C VAL A 170 -20.15 -16.68 -12.23
N ALA A 171 -20.15 -16.72 -13.56
CA ALA A 171 -19.68 -17.88 -14.32
C ALA A 171 -18.21 -18.20 -14.00
N ILE A 172 -17.85 -19.49 -13.99
CA ILE A 172 -16.47 -19.96 -13.72
C ILE A 172 -15.45 -19.28 -14.64
N LYS A 173 -15.79 -19.05 -15.91
CA LYS A 173 -14.91 -18.35 -16.86
C LYS A 173 -14.47 -16.97 -16.37
N ILE A 174 -15.38 -16.22 -15.73
CA ILE A 174 -15.07 -14.90 -15.17
C ILE A 174 -14.08 -15.04 -14.02
N LEU A 175 -14.21 -16.07 -13.19
CA LEU A 175 -13.29 -16.33 -12.08
C LEU A 175 -11.89 -16.70 -12.60
N GLN A 176 -11.82 -17.58 -13.60
CA GLN A 176 -10.57 -17.97 -14.25
C GLN A 176 -9.85 -16.76 -14.87
N GLU A 177 -10.56 -15.90 -15.60
CA GLU A 177 -9.99 -14.67 -16.19
C GLU A 177 -9.46 -13.69 -15.14
N LYS A 178 -10.10 -13.65 -13.96
CA LYS A 178 -9.73 -12.75 -12.86
C LYS A 178 -8.63 -13.29 -11.96
N TRP A 179 -8.32 -14.58 -12.05
CA TRP A 179 -7.30 -15.20 -11.20
C TRP A 179 -5.91 -14.59 -11.46
N VAL A 180 -5.14 -14.46 -10.39
CA VAL A 180 -3.77 -13.96 -10.39
C VAL A 180 -2.88 -15.01 -9.73
N TYR A 181 -1.91 -15.50 -10.48
CA TYR A 181 -0.94 -16.50 -10.00
C TYR A 181 0.20 -15.84 -9.22
N ASN A 182 0.95 -16.66 -8.48
CA ASN A 182 2.15 -16.27 -7.72
C ASN A 182 1.87 -15.20 -6.65
N THR A 183 0.68 -15.22 -6.05
CA THR A 183 0.38 -14.42 -4.87
C THR A 183 -0.66 -15.10 -3.99
N PRO A 184 -0.44 -15.15 -2.66
CA PRO A 184 -1.51 -15.52 -1.74
C PRO A 184 -2.62 -14.47 -1.67
N VAL A 185 -2.40 -13.20 -2.02
CA VAL A 185 -3.37 -12.13 -1.77
C VAL A 185 -4.50 -12.14 -2.79
N VAL A 186 -5.68 -12.58 -2.36
CA VAL A 186 -6.89 -12.66 -3.21
C VAL A 186 -7.83 -11.47 -3.04
N TYR A 187 -7.69 -10.69 -1.97
CA TYR A 187 -8.50 -9.49 -1.73
C TYR A 187 -7.80 -8.51 -0.79
N ILE A 188 -7.95 -7.22 -1.06
CA ILE A 188 -7.51 -6.11 -0.21
C ILE A 188 -8.73 -5.24 0.10
N GLY A 189 -8.95 -4.94 1.37
CA GLY A 189 -10.07 -4.13 1.83
C GLY A 189 -9.71 -3.17 2.95
N LYS A 190 -10.63 -2.26 3.25
CA LYS A 190 -10.51 -1.33 4.38
C LYS A 190 -11.73 -1.28 5.30
N ALA A 191 -11.51 -0.71 6.47
CA ALA A 191 -12.55 -0.32 7.39
C ALA A 191 -12.29 1.08 7.97
N GLY A 192 -13.34 1.89 8.01
CA GLY A 192 -13.34 3.21 8.62
C GLY A 192 -12.83 4.32 7.68
N GLY A 193 -12.47 5.45 8.28
CA GLY A 193 -12.01 6.67 7.60
C GLY A 193 -12.69 7.93 8.15
N LYS A 194 -12.30 9.11 7.69
CA LYS A 194 -12.82 10.40 8.19
C LYS A 194 -14.36 10.49 8.19
N LYS A 195 -15.00 9.86 7.21
CA LYS A 195 -16.47 9.86 7.02
C LYS A 195 -17.16 8.56 7.44
N ASN A 196 -16.42 7.56 7.94
CA ASN A 196 -16.96 6.25 8.24
C ASN A 196 -16.36 5.69 9.54
N LYS A 197 -17.22 5.38 10.52
CA LYS A 197 -16.81 4.83 11.82
C LYS A 197 -16.75 3.30 11.86
N THR A 198 -16.94 2.62 10.72
CA THR A 198 -16.83 1.15 10.62
C THR A 198 -15.46 0.69 11.07
N THR A 199 -15.38 -0.31 11.94
CA THR A 199 -14.12 -0.88 12.41
C THR A 199 -13.73 -2.10 11.59
N LEU A 200 -12.46 -2.51 11.65
CA LEU A 200 -11.96 -3.75 11.06
C LEU A 200 -12.82 -4.93 11.52
N ARG A 201 -13.10 -5.03 12.83
CA ARG A 201 -14.02 -6.02 13.39
C ARG A 201 -15.39 -6.01 12.71
N SER A 202 -16.09 -4.87 12.65
CA SER A 202 -17.43 -4.85 12.08
C SER A 202 -17.45 -5.11 10.57
N ARG A 203 -16.43 -4.63 9.84
CA ARG A 203 -16.28 -4.87 8.40
C ARG A 203 -16.00 -6.33 8.08
N ILE A 204 -15.02 -6.95 8.75
CA ILE A 204 -14.65 -8.35 8.52
C ILE A 204 -15.82 -9.25 8.93
N LEU A 205 -16.50 -8.98 10.05
CA LEU A 205 -17.71 -9.73 10.43
C LEU A 205 -18.84 -9.60 9.40
N GLN A 206 -19.02 -8.43 8.79
CA GLN A 206 -19.98 -8.28 7.69
C GLN A 206 -19.58 -9.15 6.49
N TYR A 207 -18.28 -9.23 6.19
CA TYR A 207 -17.77 -10.06 5.10
C TYR A 207 -17.96 -11.55 5.37
N LEU A 208 -17.68 -12.01 6.59
CA LEU A 208 -17.91 -13.40 7.02
C LEU A 208 -19.41 -13.75 7.00
N LYS A 209 -20.28 -12.87 7.51
CA LYS A 209 -21.74 -13.06 7.42
C LYS A 209 -22.21 -13.18 5.97
N PHE A 210 -21.65 -12.36 5.08
CA PHE A 210 -21.94 -12.47 3.65
C PHE A 210 -21.57 -13.85 3.10
N GLY A 211 -20.38 -14.36 3.45
CA GLY A 211 -19.94 -15.71 3.11
C GLY A 211 -20.75 -16.86 3.74
N GLN A 212 -21.48 -16.60 4.83
CA GLN A 212 -22.42 -17.56 5.44
C GLN A 212 -23.84 -17.48 4.83
N GLY A 213 -24.00 -16.91 3.64
CA GLY A 213 -25.30 -16.77 2.99
C GLY A 213 -26.20 -15.67 3.57
N LYS A 214 -25.73 -14.86 4.53
CA LYS A 214 -26.59 -13.84 5.16
C LYS A 214 -26.85 -12.67 4.20
N PRO A 215 -28.04 -12.05 4.25
CA PRO A 215 -28.41 -10.94 3.36
C PRO A 215 -27.78 -9.62 3.83
N VAL A 216 -26.46 -9.50 3.70
CA VAL A 216 -25.69 -8.30 4.05
C VAL A 216 -24.90 -7.79 2.85
N GLY A 217 -24.72 -6.47 2.76
CA GLY A 217 -24.00 -5.87 1.64
C GLY A 217 -22.49 -6.09 1.74
N HIS A 218 -21.93 -7.04 0.97
CA HIS A 218 -20.48 -7.18 0.79
C HIS A 218 -20.08 -7.65 -0.62
N LYS A 219 -20.82 -7.19 -1.64
CA LYS A 219 -20.66 -7.60 -3.05
C LYS A 219 -19.25 -7.36 -3.62
N GLY A 220 -18.52 -6.38 -3.06
CA GLY A 220 -17.22 -5.92 -3.56
C GLY A 220 -16.09 -6.95 -3.54
N GLY A 221 -16.23 -8.01 -2.76
CA GLY A 221 -15.25 -9.10 -2.64
C GLY A 221 -15.83 -10.49 -2.85
N ARG A 222 -17.00 -10.58 -3.52
CA ARG A 222 -17.81 -11.80 -3.53
C ARG A 222 -17.15 -13.03 -4.15
N TYR A 223 -16.17 -12.85 -5.03
CA TYR A 223 -15.55 -13.97 -5.78
C TYR A 223 -14.81 -14.96 -4.87
N ILE A 224 -14.32 -14.55 -3.70
CA ILE A 224 -13.67 -15.48 -2.78
C ILE A 224 -14.62 -16.59 -2.30
N TRP A 225 -15.94 -16.35 -2.31
CA TRP A 225 -16.93 -17.33 -1.84
C TRP A 225 -17.28 -18.39 -2.90
N GLN A 226 -16.77 -18.25 -4.13
CA GLN A 226 -16.80 -19.30 -5.15
C GLN A 226 -15.52 -20.12 -5.18
N LEU A 227 -14.59 -19.94 -4.22
CA LEU A 227 -13.48 -20.85 -3.98
C LEU A 227 -13.94 -22.02 -3.12
N ASN A 228 -13.63 -23.25 -3.55
CA ASN A 228 -13.99 -24.46 -2.80
C ASN A 228 -13.33 -24.53 -1.41
N ASP A 229 -12.16 -23.90 -1.26
CA ASP A 229 -11.40 -23.81 -0.02
C ASP A 229 -11.59 -22.45 0.70
N SER A 230 -12.72 -21.77 0.46
CA SER A 230 -12.99 -20.44 1.04
C SER A 230 -12.94 -20.40 2.58
N GLU A 231 -13.21 -21.52 3.27
CA GLU A 231 -13.09 -21.63 4.73
C GLU A 231 -11.64 -21.60 5.25
N GLU A 232 -10.68 -21.97 4.40
CA GLU A 232 -9.24 -22.01 4.72
C GLU A 232 -8.55 -20.67 4.44
N LEU A 233 -9.23 -19.73 3.77
CA LEU A 233 -8.70 -18.40 3.50
C LEU A 233 -8.36 -17.67 4.80
N LEU A 234 -7.17 -17.07 4.86
CA LEU A 234 -6.73 -16.32 6.02
C LEU A 234 -7.11 -14.86 5.89
N PHE A 235 -7.53 -14.25 6.99
CA PHE A 235 -7.62 -12.80 7.14
C PHE A 235 -6.42 -12.29 7.93
N CYS A 236 -5.77 -11.24 7.42
CA CYS A 236 -4.82 -10.43 8.16
C CYS A 236 -5.22 -8.95 8.10
N TRP A 237 -4.77 -8.15 9.05
CA TRP A 237 -5.16 -6.75 9.18
C TRP A 237 -4.04 -5.88 9.74
N LYS A 238 -4.07 -4.60 9.37
CA LYS A 238 -3.18 -3.54 9.83
C LYS A 238 -4.05 -2.38 10.35
N PRO A 239 -4.13 -2.17 11.68
CA PRO A 239 -4.73 -0.99 12.29
C PRO A 239 -4.08 0.29 11.79
N LEU A 240 -4.89 1.31 11.51
CA LEU A 240 -4.42 2.63 11.09
C LEU A 240 -5.05 3.72 11.95
N PRO A 241 -4.60 3.90 13.21
CA PRO A 241 -5.20 4.90 14.10
C PRO A 241 -5.06 6.32 13.54
N THR A 242 -3.97 6.63 12.85
CA THR A 242 -3.63 7.96 12.32
C THR A 242 -3.86 8.11 10.82
N ASP A 243 -3.58 7.07 10.05
CA ASP A 243 -3.63 7.14 8.59
C ASP A 243 -5.04 6.94 8.04
N GLU A 244 -5.31 7.49 6.85
CA GLU A 244 -6.60 7.32 6.21
C GLU A 244 -6.67 5.94 5.51
N PRO A 245 -7.58 5.03 5.93
CA PRO A 245 -7.65 3.68 5.36
C PRO A 245 -7.97 3.64 3.86
N GLU A 246 -8.66 4.66 3.33
CA GLU A 246 -8.93 4.82 1.89
C GLU A 246 -7.63 5.00 1.10
N ASP A 247 -6.72 5.83 1.60
CA ASP A 247 -5.47 6.16 0.94
C ASP A 247 -4.54 4.93 0.97
N VAL A 248 -4.41 4.28 2.13
CA VAL A 248 -3.58 3.07 2.28
C VAL A 248 -4.12 1.91 1.44
N GLU A 249 -5.42 1.66 1.43
CA GLU A 249 -6.02 0.62 0.56
C GLU A 249 -5.74 0.90 -0.92
N SER A 250 -5.87 2.17 -1.33
CA SER A 250 -5.63 2.55 -2.73
C SER A 250 -4.16 2.40 -3.12
N MET A 251 -3.23 2.72 -2.22
CA MET A 251 -1.80 2.48 -2.40
C MET A 251 -1.50 0.97 -2.49
N LEU A 252 -2.07 0.15 -1.61
CA LEU A 252 -1.86 -1.30 -1.62
C LEU A 252 -2.35 -1.95 -2.93
N ILE A 253 -3.54 -1.54 -3.39
CA ILE A 253 -4.09 -2.02 -4.66
C ILE A 253 -3.25 -1.52 -5.85
N SER A 254 -2.76 -0.28 -5.80
CA SER A 254 -1.87 0.26 -6.84
C SER A 254 -0.57 -0.53 -6.94
N GLU A 255 0.04 -0.83 -5.80
CA GLU A 255 1.28 -1.60 -5.75
C GLU A 255 1.07 -3.06 -6.19
N PHE A 256 -0.05 -3.68 -5.79
CA PHE A 256 -0.41 -5.00 -6.30
C PHE A 256 -0.52 -4.96 -7.83
N LYS A 257 -1.21 -3.97 -8.39
CA LYS A 257 -1.31 -3.82 -9.84
C LYS A 257 0.05 -3.61 -10.50
N HIS A 258 0.96 -2.89 -9.86
CA HIS A 258 2.32 -2.71 -10.35
C HIS A 258 3.05 -4.07 -10.46
N GLN A 259 2.94 -4.93 -9.44
CA GLN A 259 3.59 -6.26 -9.42
C GLN A 259 2.94 -7.28 -10.37
N TYR A 260 1.62 -7.20 -10.59
CA TYR A 260 0.87 -8.20 -11.35
C TYR A 260 0.30 -7.67 -12.69
N ALA A 261 1.13 -6.94 -13.45
CA ALA A 261 0.82 -6.51 -14.83
C ALA A 261 -0.53 -5.77 -14.97
N GLY A 262 -0.85 -4.91 -14.01
CA GLY A 262 -2.08 -4.13 -13.98
C GLY A 262 -3.31 -4.87 -13.45
N LYS A 263 -3.22 -6.17 -13.15
CA LYS A 263 -4.29 -6.96 -12.54
C LYS A 263 -4.50 -6.58 -11.08
N ARG A 264 -5.74 -6.72 -10.63
CA ARG A 264 -6.14 -6.52 -9.22
C ARG A 264 -6.10 -7.84 -8.47
N PRO A 265 -6.06 -7.84 -7.12
CA PRO A 265 -6.32 -9.06 -6.38
C PRO A 265 -7.63 -9.68 -6.84
N PHE A 266 -7.67 -11.01 -6.92
CA PHE A 266 -8.73 -11.79 -7.56
C PHE A 266 -10.15 -11.26 -7.33
N ALA A 267 -10.49 -10.92 -6.08
CA ALA A 267 -11.83 -10.49 -5.71
C ALA A 267 -12.04 -8.97 -5.63
N ASN A 268 -11.04 -8.13 -5.93
CA ASN A 268 -11.20 -6.67 -5.98
C ASN A 268 -11.84 -6.23 -7.32
N LEU A 269 -13.10 -5.77 -7.26
CA LEU A 269 -13.90 -5.52 -8.48
C LEU A 269 -13.81 -4.11 -9.07
N ASN A 270 -13.78 -3.09 -8.22
CA ASN A 270 -14.01 -1.69 -8.64
C ASN A 270 -12.80 -0.77 -8.42
N LYS A 271 -11.78 -1.21 -7.68
CA LYS A 271 -10.58 -0.44 -7.35
C LYS A 271 -9.37 -1.07 -7.97
#